data_AF-A0A4U0PYW4-F1
#
_entry.id   AF-A0A4U0PYW4-F1
#
_cell.length_a   1.000
_cell.length_b   1.000
_cell.length_c   1.000
_cell.angle_alpha   90.00
_cell.angle_beta   90.00
_cell.angle_gamma   90.00
#
_symmetry.space_group_name_H-M   'P 1'
#
loop_
_entity.id
_entity.type
_entity.pdbx_description
1 polymer ?
#
loop_
_entity_poly.entity_id
_entity_poly.type
_entity_poly.pdbx_seq_one_letter_code
_entity_poly.pdbx_strand_id
1 'polypeptide(L)'
;MKQGQSTRSQTILFATLLSALLIGCGGGGGGDDKPGLPPTSGAALTVDCSGADCGASGADSYTGSGIGLWRYTNATRAQANVPISISGLTDQSSITLIYTNQSGTSVAFPRVALQANAAQPARSMTATADTAQRLNQIPGMVRNFDARARLRSPQPHAPAARRALAAPRPAAVNDQRNWFISESDNTISSRTATLQRKVTADDGRVINIWVENSEYGNARFSAAKVEEFAQRFAIGSQSVYSLVTGLAGQPWGAHAFPDSLIGPNQELDIVFVNFDNNQRPYGMIGYFWSNNNFFRDPADPYLASSNESLSFYMDTETVYLAQGEEGMQVQLSTLGHELTHMINFYQRGVLMTDLNSNTYYDFETYLEETTALMTEDIIGLNLDPSYNSLRDDSFSDWLYSGLNNCSYPDWNGQPNTTCFSYSLAASFGGYLLRQYGVDFYKALLRNKSSTNSQDVLDNAIRQAGGPGYTEALRRWGTMVALLPATGVPQGFGMPQRVEYGFTLPAINGPDYGYAVKWPTTLPTTLAPYAMFPLRRAASNGVYQEVVPVPINTSLTVVVR
;
A
#
# COMPACT_ATOMS: atom_id res chain seq x y z
N MET A 1 42.16 8.75 -39.74
CA MET A 1 41.56 9.83 -40.57
C MET A 1 40.35 10.37 -39.81
N LYS A 2 40.55 11.52 -39.14
CA LYS A 2 39.88 12.83 -39.36
C LYS A 2 38.40 12.87 -38.89
N GLN A 3 38.18 13.49 -37.72
CA GLN A 3 37.51 14.80 -37.52
C GLN A 3 35.97 14.63 -37.46
N GLY A 4 35.22 14.98 -36.41
CA GLY A 4 35.38 16.05 -35.42
C GLY A 4 34.45 17.20 -35.80
N GLN A 5 33.24 17.27 -35.24
CA GLN A 5 32.41 18.48 -35.26
C GLN A 5 31.66 18.68 -33.94
N SER A 6 31.90 19.88 -33.42
CA SER A 6 31.37 20.55 -32.24
C SER A 6 29.99 21.14 -32.53
N THR A 7 29.07 21.05 -31.59
CA THR A 7 27.84 21.86 -31.58
C THR A 7 27.88 22.87 -30.43
N ARG A 8 27.63 24.12 -30.81
CA ARG A 8 27.78 25.36 -30.04
C ARG A 8 26.63 25.54 -29.04
N SER A 9 26.99 25.93 -27.82
CA SER A 9 26.10 26.58 -26.86
C SER A 9 25.69 27.97 -27.36
N GLN A 10 24.40 28.27 -27.38
CA GLN A 10 23.87 29.62 -27.54
C GLN A 10 23.40 30.16 -26.19
N THR A 11 24.14 31.14 -25.69
CA THR A 11 23.82 31.97 -24.53
C THR A 11 22.81 33.04 -24.96
N ILE A 12 21.59 32.99 -24.42
CA ILE A 12 20.61 34.08 -24.59
C ILE A 12 20.74 35.03 -23.40
N LEU A 13 21.24 36.24 -23.66
CA LEU A 13 21.19 37.39 -22.75
C LEU A 13 19.74 37.87 -22.65
N PHE A 14 19.18 37.92 -21.44
CA PHE A 14 18.00 38.73 -21.13
C PHE A 14 18.43 40.02 -20.43
N ALA A 15 18.15 41.14 -21.08
CA ALA A 15 18.39 42.48 -20.58
C ALA A 15 17.34 42.86 -19.53
N THR A 16 17.84 43.28 -18.36
CA THR A 16 17.09 43.92 -17.27
C THR A 16 16.68 45.34 -17.67
N LEU A 17 15.38 45.65 -17.59
CA LEU A 17 14.86 47.02 -17.64
C LEU A 17 14.15 47.32 -16.31
N LEU A 18 14.84 48.13 -15.50
CA LEU A 18 14.37 48.75 -14.27
C LEU A 18 13.52 49.97 -14.64
N SER A 19 12.26 50.00 -14.21
CA SER A 19 11.44 51.22 -14.25
C SER A 19 10.76 51.41 -12.90
N ALA A 20 11.34 52.30 -12.10
CA ALA A 20 10.75 52.82 -10.88
C ALA A 20 9.77 53.95 -11.22
N LEU A 21 8.54 53.88 -10.71
CA LEU A 21 7.61 55.00 -10.63
C LEU A 21 7.16 55.15 -9.18
N LEU A 22 7.71 56.18 -8.53
CA LEU A 22 7.23 56.75 -7.27
C LEU A 22 6.21 57.84 -7.61
N ILE A 23 5.00 57.75 -7.05
CA ILE A 23 4.12 58.91 -6.85
C ILE A 23 3.68 58.87 -5.38
N GLY A 24 3.87 60.00 -4.70
CA GLY A 24 3.69 60.14 -3.27
C GLY A 24 2.34 60.72 -2.83
N CYS A 25 2.09 60.50 -1.53
CA CYS A 25 1.43 61.32 -0.50
C CYS A 25 -0.03 61.79 -0.60
N GLY A 26 -0.76 61.44 0.47
CA GLY A 26 -1.92 62.12 1.06
C GLY A 26 -2.86 61.06 1.68
N GLY A 27 -3.20 60.99 2.97
CA GLY A 27 -3.04 61.89 4.11
C GLY A 27 -4.37 61.94 4.89
N GLY A 28 -4.42 61.32 6.07
CA GLY A 28 -5.29 61.73 7.19
C GLY A 28 -6.60 60.97 7.45
N GLY A 29 -6.80 60.57 8.72
CA GLY A 29 -8.12 60.45 9.36
C GLY A 29 -8.33 59.16 10.14
N GLY A 30 -8.25 59.23 11.48
CA GLY A 30 -8.32 58.09 12.40
C GLY A 30 -9.73 57.50 12.62
N GLY A 31 -9.75 56.31 13.22
CA GLY A 31 -10.95 55.64 13.70
C GLY A 31 -10.76 54.14 13.86
N ASP A 32 -10.56 53.69 15.11
CA ASP A 32 -10.65 52.33 15.64
C ASP A 32 -9.80 51.21 15.00
N ASP A 33 -8.66 50.96 15.66
CA ASP A 33 -7.87 49.74 15.55
C ASP A 33 -8.68 48.51 16.01
N LYS A 34 -9.33 47.85 15.04
CA LYS A 34 -9.40 46.39 15.01
C LYS A 34 -8.64 45.95 13.76
N PRO A 35 -7.76 44.93 13.82
CA PRO A 35 -7.17 44.37 12.60
C PRO A 35 -8.31 43.81 11.74
N GLY A 36 -8.73 44.59 10.74
CA GLY A 36 -9.72 44.16 9.76
C GLY A 36 -9.13 43.02 8.94
N LEU A 37 -9.86 41.91 8.87
CA LEU A 37 -9.56 40.81 7.95
C LEU A 37 -9.44 41.39 6.53
N PRO A 38 -8.43 40.97 5.73
CA PRO A 38 -8.34 41.37 4.34
C PRO A 38 -9.58 40.89 3.55
N PRO A 39 -9.93 41.57 2.44
CA PRO A 39 -11.22 41.40 1.77
C PRO A 39 -11.50 39.97 1.29
N THR A 40 -12.79 39.60 1.33
CA THR A 40 -13.39 38.30 1.00
C THR A 40 -13.43 37.94 -0.50
N SER A 41 -12.69 38.65 -1.35
CA SER A 41 -12.47 38.25 -2.74
C SER A 41 -11.06 37.64 -2.88
N GLY A 42 -10.94 36.34 -2.63
CA GLY A 42 -9.65 35.66 -2.63
C GLY A 42 -9.75 34.17 -2.29
N ALA A 43 -8.61 33.51 -2.11
CA ALA A 43 -8.55 32.14 -1.64
C ALA A 43 -9.20 32.02 -0.25
N ALA A 44 -10.14 31.09 -0.08
CA ALA A 44 -10.88 30.92 1.17
C ALA A 44 -11.19 29.45 1.43
N LEU A 45 -11.23 29.08 2.71
CA LEU A 45 -11.70 27.76 3.12
C LEU A 45 -13.19 27.59 2.81
N THR A 46 -13.56 26.35 2.50
CA THR A 46 -14.95 25.90 2.37
C THR A 46 -15.16 24.72 3.29
N VAL A 47 -16.36 24.57 3.84
CA VAL A 47 -16.73 23.39 4.61
C VAL A 47 -16.65 22.16 3.71
N ASP A 48 -16.00 21.11 4.20
CA ASP A 48 -15.66 19.90 3.43
C ASP A 48 -16.36 18.65 3.97
N CYS A 49 -17.22 18.82 4.97
CA CYS A 49 -18.08 17.78 5.52
C CYS A 49 -19.56 18.17 5.45
N SER A 50 -20.42 17.19 5.75
CA SER A 50 -21.85 17.38 5.92
C SER A 50 -22.41 16.35 6.91
N GLY A 51 -23.67 16.52 7.30
CA GLY A 51 -24.35 15.60 8.23
C GLY A 51 -24.13 15.94 9.71
N ALA A 52 -24.70 15.11 10.58
CA ALA A 52 -24.76 15.37 12.02
C ALA A 52 -23.36 15.36 12.71
N ASP A 53 -22.40 14.65 12.12
CA ASP A 53 -21.04 14.54 12.65
C ASP A 53 -20.11 15.67 12.16
N CYS A 54 -20.60 16.54 11.27
CA CYS A 54 -19.84 17.67 10.75
C CYS A 54 -19.90 18.84 11.74
N GLY A 55 -18.78 19.11 12.39
CA GLY A 55 -18.63 20.22 13.32
C GLY A 55 -18.39 21.57 12.65
N ALA A 56 -18.21 21.62 11.33
CA ALA A 56 -17.99 22.86 10.59
C ALA A 56 -19.32 23.47 10.14
N SER A 57 -19.75 24.57 10.78
CA SER A 57 -21.03 25.25 10.47
C SER A 57 -20.91 26.31 9.36
N GLY A 58 -19.69 26.75 9.05
CA GLY A 58 -19.40 27.75 8.04
C GLY A 58 -17.90 27.77 7.73
N ALA A 59 -17.47 28.64 6.81
CA ALA A 59 -16.05 28.72 6.40
C ALA A 59 -15.08 29.10 7.54
N ASP A 60 -15.61 29.65 8.63
CA ASP A 60 -14.89 30.27 9.74
C ASP A 60 -15.43 29.89 11.15
N SER A 61 -16.34 28.91 11.23
CA SER A 61 -17.04 28.56 12.48
C SER A 61 -17.09 27.07 12.72
N TYR A 62 -16.64 26.66 13.91
CA TYR A 62 -16.79 25.35 14.49
C TYR A 62 -17.93 25.37 15.52
N THR A 63 -18.75 24.33 15.56
CA THR A 63 -19.91 24.24 16.44
C THR A 63 -19.55 23.92 17.90
N GLY A 64 -18.29 23.56 18.16
CA GLY A 64 -17.82 23.08 19.46
C GLY A 64 -18.01 21.57 19.67
N SER A 65 -18.51 20.84 18.68
CA SER A 65 -18.69 19.38 18.73
C SER A 65 -18.60 18.74 17.34
N GLY A 66 -18.38 17.42 17.29
CA GLY A 66 -18.17 16.69 16.02
C GLY A 66 -16.81 16.98 15.39
N ILE A 67 -16.60 16.56 14.14
CA ILE A 67 -15.34 16.78 13.42
C ILE A 67 -15.52 17.95 12.46
N GLY A 68 -14.76 19.02 12.66
CA GLY A 68 -14.69 20.15 11.75
C GLY A 68 -13.74 19.85 10.60
N LEU A 69 -14.23 19.89 9.35
CA LEU A 69 -13.44 19.69 8.15
C LEU A 69 -13.62 20.85 7.19
N TRP A 70 -12.52 21.47 6.81
CA TRP A 70 -12.48 22.50 5.78
C TRP A 70 -11.44 22.17 4.72
N ARG A 71 -11.68 22.71 3.51
CA ARG A 71 -10.78 22.56 2.38
C ARG A 71 -10.60 23.85 1.61
N TYR A 72 -9.39 24.03 1.11
CA TYR A 72 -9.09 24.88 -0.05
C TYR A 72 -8.22 24.11 -1.03
N THR A 73 -8.58 24.13 -2.32
CA THR A 73 -7.77 23.52 -3.39
C THR A 73 -7.24 24.61 -4.30
N ASN A 74 -5.91 24.73 -4.40
CA ASN A 74 -5.28 25.71 -5.27
C ASN A 74 -5.20 25.20 -6.70
N ALA A 75 -6.23 25.49 -7.49
CA ALA A 75 -6.27 25.22 -8.93
C ALA A 75 -5.66 26.36 -9.79
N THR A 76 -5.02 27.35 -9.16
CA THR A 76 -4.42 28.48 -9.88
C THR A 76 -3.01 28.14 -10.38
N ARG A 77 -2.40 29.04 -11.16
CA ARG A 77 -1.04 28.88 -11.70
C ARG A 77 0.06 29.41 -10.77
N ALA A 78 -0.28 29.87 -9.57
CA ALA A 78 0.67 30.39 -8.59
C ALA A 78 0.31 29.94 -7.17
N GLN A 79 1.24 30.09 -6.23
CA GLN A 79 0.94 29.90 -4.82
C GLN A 79 -0.17 30.86 -4.37
N ALA A 80 -1.12 30.37 -3.60
CA ALA A 80 -2.18 31.17 -2.99
C ALA A 80 -1.95 31.31 -1.49
N ASN A 81 -2.14 32.50 -0.93
CA ASN A 81 -2.15 32.69 0.53
C ASN A 81 -3.58 32.56 1.02
N VAL A 82 -3.83 31.58 1.88
CA VAL A 82 -5.14 31.25 2.42
C VAL A 82 -5.25 31.77 3.85
N PRO A 83 -6.08 32.79 4.12
CA PRO A 83 -6.42 33.17 5.47
C PRO A 83 -7.32 32.09 6.11
N ILE A 84 -6.92 31.62 7.28
CA ILE A 84 -7.70 30.74 8.14
C ILE A 84 -8.10 31.56 9.37
N SER A 85 -9.39 31.55 9.70
CA SER A 85 -9.91 32.09 10.95
C SER A 85 -11.07 31.21 11.37
N ILE A 86 -10.86 30.32 12.35
CA ILE A 86 -11.90 29.39 12.84
C ILE A 86 -12.21 29.76 14.28
N SER A 87 -13.47 30.12 14.53
CA SER A 87 -14.02 30.44 15.85
C SER A 87 -14.84 29.28 16.42
N GLY A 88 -15.18 29.35 17.71
CA GLY A 88 -15.97 28.31 18.40
C GLY A 88 -15.15 27.13 18.89
N LEU A 89 -13.82 27.29 18.97
CA LEU A 89 -12.90 26.27 19.46
C LEU A 89 -12.91 26.22 20.99
N THR A 90 -12.53 25.07 21.54
CA THR A 90 -12.36 24.86 22.98
C THR A 90 -10.87 24.69 23.31
N ASP A 91 -10.51 24.74 24.59
CA ASP A 91 -9.13 24.47 25.02
C ASP A 91 -8.69 23.02 24.76
N GLN A 92 -9.66 22.12 24.54
CA GLN A 92 -9.44 20.72 24.16
C GLN A 92 -9.33 20.55 22.64
N SER A 93 -9.71 21.55 21.85
CA SER A 93 -9.72 21.44 20.40
C SER A 93 -8.31 21.28 19.86
N SER A 94 -8.13 20.31 18.98
CA SER A 94 -6.86 20.13 18.27
C SER A 94 -7.02 20.41 16.79
N ILE A 95 -6.02 21.07 16.21
CA ILE A 95 -6.07 21.55 14.83
C ILE A 95 -4.95 20.90 14.05
N THR A 96 -5.30 20.26 12.95
CA THR A 96 -4.34 19.68 12.01
C THR A 96 -4.53 20.28 10.63
N LEU A 97 -3.49 20.90 10.09
CA LEU A 97 -3.45 21.32 8.68
C LEU A 97 -2.77 20.22 7.87
N ILE A 98 -3.33 19.87 6.73
CA ILE A 98 -2.79 18.80 5.88
C ILE A 98 -2.71 19.35 4.46
N TYR A 99 -1.49 19.44 3.96
CA TYR A 99 -1.24 19.70 2.55
C TYR A 99 -1.30 18.37 1.80
N THR A 100 -1.97 18.33 0.66
CA THR A 100 -1.98 17.14 -0.21
C THR A 100 -1.71 17.58 -1.64
N ASN A 101 -0.63 17.08 -2.24
CA ASN A 101 -0.37 17.29 -3.66
C ASN A 101 -1.40 16.50 -4.46
N GLN A 102 -2.10 17.16 -5.38
CA GLN A 102 -3.15 16.55 -6.18
C GLN A 102 -2.68 16.16 -7.59
N SER A 103 -1.38 16.24 -7.84
CA SER A 103 -0.78 16.04 -9.16
C SER A 103 0.32 15.00 -9.16
N GLY A 104 0.62 14.50 -10.36
CA GLY A 104 1.71 13.57 -10.62
C GLY A 104 3.11 14.21 -10.64
N THR A 105 3.26 15.46 -10.22
CA THR A 105 4.55 16.16 -10.20
C THR A 105 4.84 16.77 -8.83
N SER A 106 6.11 16.76 -8.43
CA SER A 106 6.53 17.41 -7.19
C SER A 106 6.31 18.92 -7.27
N VAL A 107 5.87 19.52 -6.16
CA VAL A 107 5.69 20.98 -6.05
C VAL A 107 6.59 21.54 -4.95
N ALA A 108 7.11 22.75 -5.14
CA ALA A 108 7.90 23.42 -4.11
C ALA A 108 7.06 23.60 -2.84
N PHE A 109 7.58 23.16 -1.69
CA PHE A 109 6.86 23.28 -0.44
C PHE A 109 7.19 24.63 0.21
N PRO A 110 6.18 25.36 0.71
CA PRO A 110 6.41 26.70 1.20
C PRO A 110 7.00 26.67 2.61
N ARG A 111 7.63 27.79 3.02
CA ARG A 111 8.06 27.96 4.40
C ARG A 111 6.83 28.21 5.26
N VAL A 112 6.55 27.28 6.17
CA VAL A 112 5.45 27.34 7.14
C VAL A 112 6.00 27.06 8.53
N ALA A 113 5.46 27.70 9.56
CA ALA A 113 5.95 27.49 10.92
C ALA A 113 5.68 26.04 11.37
N LEU A 114 6.68 25.40 11.95
CA LEU A 114 6.53 24.16 12.69
C LEU A 114 6.33 24.50 14.16
N GLN A 115 5.36 23.84 14.81
CA GLN A 115 5.26 23.89 16.27
C GLN A 115 6.26 22.91 16.89
N ALA A 116 6.86 23.29 18.01
CA ALA A 116 7.70 22.39 18.77
C ALA A 116 6.84 21.25 19.34
N ASN A 117 7.14 20.02 18.96
CA ASN A 117 6.44 18.84 19.45
C ASN A 117 7.06 18.36 20.76
N ALA A 118 6.24 17.89 21.70
CA ALA A 118 6.73 17.16 22.87
C ALA A 118 7.48 15.89 22.44
N ALA A 119 8.45 15.46 23.25
CA ALA A 119 9.22 14.25 22.99
C ALA A 119 8.30 13.01 22.88
N GLN A 120 8.59 12.12 21.93
CA GLN A 120 7.85 10.88 21.72
C GLN A 120 8.00 9.96 22.96
N PRO A 121 6.92 9.36 23.48
CA PRO A 121 7.01 8.47 24.64
C PRO A 121 7.76 7.16 24.32
N ALA A 122 8.45 6.60 25.32
CA ALA A 122 9.30 5.41 25.13
C ALA A 122 8.57 4.14 24.67
N ARG A 123 7.27 4.02 24.97
CA ARG A 123 6.40 2.92 24.49
C ARG A 123 6.27 2.89 22.96
N SER A 124 6.49 4.03 22.31
CA SER A 124 6.52 4.17 20.85
C SER A 124 7.78 3.60 20.20
N MET A 125 8.86 3.31 20.94
CA MET A 125 10.10 2.77 20.36
C MET A 125 10.16 1.24 20.35
N THR A 126 9.48 0.57 21.27
CA THR A 126 9.50 -0.90 21.42
C THR A 126 8.49 -1.58 20.50
N ALA A 127 7.26 -1.07 20.41
CA ALA A 127 6.25 -1.62 19.50
C ALA A 127 6.70 -1.59 18.02
N THR A 128 7.57 -0.65 17.64
CA THR A 128 7.88 -0.28 16.25
C THR A 128 9.09 -0.99 15.65
N ALA A 129 10.06 -1.40 16.47
CA ALA A 129 11.15 -2.25 15.99
C ALA A 129 10.58 -3.60 15.54
N ASP A 130 9.55 -4.07 16.24
CA ASP A 130 8.83 -5.30 15.92
C ASP A 130 7.95 -5.11 14.67
N THR A 131 7.17 -4.03 14.54
CA THR A 131 6.27 -3.84 13.37
C THR A 131 6.99 -3.69 12.03
N ALA A 132 8.08 -2.92 11.96
CA ALA A 132 8.83 -2.76 10.71
C ALA A 132 9.57 -4.04 10.30
N GLN A 133 9.91 -4.90 11.26
CA GLN A 133 10.48 -6.23 10.99
C GLN A 133 9.41 -7.20 10.46
N ARG A 134 8.15 -7.07 10.91
CA ARG A 134 7.01 -7.88 10.47
C ARG A 134 6.57 -7.65 9.02
N LEU A 135 6.97 -6.54 8.40
CA LEU A 135 6.69 -6.28 6.99
C LEU A 135 7.60 -7.13 6.10
N ASN A 136 7.00 -7.80 5.11
CA ASN A 136 7.71 -8.74 4.24
C ASN A 136 8.72 -8.04 3.32
N GLN A 137 9.99 -8.41 3.44
CA GLN A 137 11.11 -7.81 2.70
C GLN A 137 11.48 -8.65 1.48
N ILE A 138 10.67 -8.54 0.43
CA ILE A 138 10.83 -9.34 -0.79
C ILE A 138 12.08 -8.92 -1.59
N PRO A 139 12.90 -9.87 -2.10
CA PRO A 139 14.04 -9.57 -2.96
C PRO A 139 13.65 -8.80 -4.22
N GLY A 140 14.51 -7.88 -4.64
CA GLY A 140 14.31 -7.09 -5.86
C GLY A 140 14.15 -7.93 -7.12
N MET A 141 14.80 -9.10 -7.22
CA MET A 141 14.65 -9.99 -8.37
C MET A 141 13.26 -10.66 -8.47
N VAL A 142 12.59 -10.85 -7.34
CA VAL A 142 11.21 -11.36 -7.28
C VAL A 142 10.25 -10.22 -7.64
N ARG A 143 10.37 -9.09 -6.92
CA ARG A 143 9.51 -7.91 -7.08
C ARG A 143 9.56 -7.31 -8.49
N ASN A 144 10.75 -7.23 -9.08
CA ASN A 144 10.96 -6.55 -10.36
C ASN A 144 10.87 -7.50 -11.57
N PHE A 145 10.38 -8.73 -11.38
CA PHE A 145 10.31 -9.71 -12.45
C PHE A 145 9.29 -9.30 -13.53
N ASP A 146 9.78 -9.01 -14.73
CA ASP A 146 8.93 -8.70 -15.88
C ASP A 146 8.41 -9.99 -16.54
N ALA A 147 7.25 -10.46 -16.07
CA ALA A 147 6.57 -11.60 -16.65
C ALA A 147 6.05 -11.30 -18.08
N ARG A 148 5.66 -10.04 -18.36
CA ARG A 148 5.10 -9.62 -19.65
C ARG A 148 6.13 -9.79 -20.77
N ALA A 149 7.38 -9.42 -20.53
CA ALA A 149 8.48 -9.62 -21.49
C ALA A 149 8.66 -11.10 -21.88
N ARG A 150 8.40 -12.01 -20.95
CA ARG A 150 8.57 -13.48 -21.14
C ARG A 150 7.36 -14.15 -21.74
N LEU A 151 6.15 -13.60 -21.55
CA LEU A 151 4.96 -14.00 -22.30
C LEU A 151 5.06 -13.62 -23.78
N ARG A 152 5.78 -12.52 -24.11
CA ARG A 152 5.97 -12.04 -25.49
C ARG A 152 6.97 -12.84 -26.31
N SER A 153 7.94 -13.46 -25.65
CA SER A 153 9.06 -14.13 -26.32
C SER A 153 8.74 -15.61 -26.46
N PRO A 154 8.56 -16.15 -27.68
CA PRO A 154 8.50 -17.60 -27.85
C PRO A 154 9.83 -18.14 -27.35
N GLN A 155 9.81 -18.94 -26.28
CA GLN A 155 11.03 -19.51 -25.69
C GLN A 155 11.65 -20.48 -26.74
N PRO A 156 12.70 -20.08 -27.49
CA PRO A 156 13.16 -20.83 -28.66
C PRO A 156 13.81 -22.16 -28.26
N HIS A 157 14.20 -22.27 -26.98
CA HIS A 157 15.02 -23.34 -26.44
C HIS A 157 14.31 -24.26 -25.47
N ALA A 158 13.03 -24.01 -25.12
CA ALA A 158 12.22 -25.00 -24.44
C ALA A 158 12.03 -26.19 -25.40
N PRO A 159 12.72 -27.34 -25.19
CA PRO A 159 12.77 -28.39 -26.19
C PRO A 159 11.36 -28.84 -26.50
N ALA A 160 10.99 -28.99 -27.78
CA ALA A 160 9.70 -29.54 -28.17
C ALA A 160 9.41 -30.91 -27.50
N ALA A 161 10.46 -31.63 -27.09
CA ALA A 161 10.38 -32.85 -26.29
C ALA A 161 9.93 -32.64 -24.83
N ARG A 162 10.23 -31.50 -24.18
CA ARG A 162 9.68 -31.15 -22.85
C ARG A 162 8.22 -30.70 -22.92
N ARG A 163 7.82 -30.09 -24.04
CA ARG A 163 6.42 -29.71 -24.32
C ARG A 163 5.48 -30.91 -24.42
N ALA A 164 6.04 -32.11 -24.66
CA ALA A 164 5.34 -33.40 -24.73
C ALA A 164 5.60 -34.32 -23.54
N LEU A 165 6.41 -33.90 -22.54
CA LEU A 165 6.55 -34.66 -21.29
C LEU A 165 5.21 -34.53 -20.55
N ALA A 166 4.66 -35.69 -20.19
CA ALA A 166 3.45 -35.80 -19.39
C ALA A 166 3.48 -34.81 -18.21
N ALA A 167 2.31 -34.27 -17.86
CA ALA A 167 2.13 -33.47 -16.65
C ALA A 167 2.99 -34.05 -15.52
N PRO A 168 3.72 -33.21 -14.74
CA PRO A 168 4.56 -33.70 -13.65
C PRO A 168 3.81 -34.76 -12.86
N ARG A 169 4.43 -35.92 -12.61
CA ARG A 169 3.81 -36.97 -11.81
C ARG A 169 3.30 -36.30 -10.52
N PRO A 170 2.02 -36.46 -10.14
CA PRO A 170 1.52 -35.94 -8.89
C PRO A 170 2.44 -36.35 -7.74
N ALA A 171 2.87 -35.37 -6.95
CA ALA A 171 3.79 -35.64 -5.85
C ALA A 171 3.10 -36.50 -4.78
N ALA A 172 3.84 -37.39 -4.14
CA ALA A 172 3.39 -38.21 -3.04
C ALA A 172 4.07 -37.78 -1.73
N VAL A 173 3.38 -37.95 -0.60
CA VAL A 173 3.99 -37.69 0.72
C VAL A 173 5.27 -38.51 0.86
N ASN A 174 6.32 -37.89 1.41
CA ASN A 174 7.71 -38.34 1.46
C ASN A 174 8.53 -38.22 0.16
N ASP A 175 7.95 -37.75 -0.95
CA ASP A 175 8.74 -37.35 -2.11
C ASP A 175 9.70 -36.22 -1.70
N GLN A 176 10.92 -36.26 -2.24
CA GLN A 176 11.92 -35.20 -2.07
C GLN A 176 12.10 -34.44 -3.37
N ARG A 177 12.29 -33.13 -3.25
CA ARG A 177 12.53 -32.23 -4.38
C ARG A 177 13.56 -31.16 -4.02
N ASN A 178 14.39 -30.81 -4.99
CA ASN A 178 15.25 -29.64 -4.91
C ASN A 178 14.50 -28.43 -5.49
N TRP A 179 14.50 -27.34 -4.73
CA TRP A 179 13.83 -26.08 -5.04
C TRP A 179 14.86 -24.98 -5.25
N PHE A 180 14.66 -24.15 -6.26
CA PHE A 180 15.38 -22.89 -6.40
C PHE A 180 14.71 -21.83 -5.54
N ILE A 181 15.44 -21.30 -4.56
CA ILE A 181 14.97 -20.32 -3.60
C ILE A 181 15.67 -18.99 -3.87
N SER A 182 14.92 -17.90 -3.93
CA SER A 182 15.47 -16.56 -3.90
C SER A 182 15.76 -16.17 -2.47
N GLU A 183 16.99 -15.77 -2.20
CA GLU A 183 17.41 -15.30 -0.89
C GLU A 183 17.21 -13.78 -0.77
N SER A 184 17.26 -13.28 0.46
CA SER A 184 17.11 -11.85 0.78
C SER A 184 18.16 -10.96 0.12
N ASP A 185 19.33 -11.50 -0.22
CA ASP A 185 20.43 -10.80 -0.90
C ASP A 185 20.33 -10.81 -2.45
N ASN A 186 19.22 -11.31 -3.02
CA ASN A 186 19.00 -11.51 -4.46
C ASN A 186 19.87 -12.61 -5.09
N THR A 187 20.43 -13.51 -4.29
CA THR A 187 21.03 -14.74 -4.82
C THR A 187 19.98 -15.85 -4.95
N ILE A 188 20.29 -16.85 -5.76
CA ILE A 188 19.49 -18.08 -5.87
C ILE A 188 20.27 -19.22 -5.25
N SER A 189 19.61 -19.98 -4.38
CA SER A 189 20.14 -21.20 -3.81
C SER A 189 19.29 -22.42 -4.17
N SER A 190 19.83 -23.61 -3.94
CA SER A 190 19.06 -24.85 -4.04
C SER A 190 18.81 -25.42 -2.65
N ARG A 191 17.55 -25.72 -2.32
CA ARG A 191 17.12 -26.31 -1.04
C ARG A 191 16.39 -27.62 -1.28
N THR A 192 16.74 -28.66 -0.52
CA THR A 192 16.02 -29.93 -0.57
C THR A 192 14.89 -29.92 0.45
N ALA A 193 13.67 -30.13 -0.02
CA ALA A 193 12.47 -30.25 0.81
C ALA A 193 11.77 -31.59 0.59
N THR A 194 11.09 -32.07 1.62
CA THR A 194 10.26 -33.27 1.59
C THR A 194 8.78 -32.88 1.65
N LEU A 195 7.94 -33.51 0.82
CA LEU A 195 6.48 -33.33 0.89
C LEU A 195 5.97 -33.97 2.17
N GLN A 196 5.59 -33.16 3.15
CA GLN A 196 5.12 -33.63 4.45
C GLN A 196 3.61 -33.87 4.46
N ARG A 197 2.85 -33.08 3.70
CA ARG A 197 1.39 -33.18 3.69
C ARG A 197 0.81 -32.84 2.33
N LYS A 198 -0.22 -33.61 1.97
CA LYS A 198 -1.03 -33.41 0.77
C LYS A 198 -2.50 -33.36 1.17
N VAL A 199 -3.21 -32.31 0.75
CA VAL A 199 -4.64 -32.10 1.01
C VAL A 199 -5.34 -31.62 -0.25
N THR A 200 -6.67 -31.72 -0.28
CA THR A 200 -7.50 -31.28 -1.40
C THR A 200 -8.51 -30.27 -0.87
N ALA A 201 -8.51 -29.07 -1.45
CA ALA A 201 -9.49 -28.03 -1.15
C ALA A 201 -10.87 -28.39 -1.71
N ASP A 202 -11.90 -27.67 -1.27
CA ASP A 202 -13.30 -27.97 -1.60
C ASP A 202 -13.60 -27.92 -3.11
N ASP A 203 -12.84 -27.14 -3.89
CA ASP A 203 -12.95 -27.04 -5.35
C ASP A 203 -12.14 -28.11 -6.12
N GLY A 204 -11.51 -29.03 -5.40
CA GLY A 204 -10.70 -30.10 -5.95
C GLY A 204 -9.23 -29.73 -6.17
N ARG A 205 -8.79 -28.49 -5.91
CA ARG A 205 -7.38 -28.14 -5.97
C ARG A 205 -6.59 -28.94 -4.95
N VAL A 206 -5.55 -29.61 -5.41
CA VAL A 206 -4.60 -30.28 -4.54
C VAL A 206 -3.54 -29.29 -4.06
N ILE A 207 -3.34 -29.27 -2.74
CA ILE A 207 -2.34 -28.44 -2.05
C ILE A 207 -1.30 -29.36 -1.41
N ASN A 208 -0.03 -29.05 -1.64
CA ASN A 208 1.13 -29.76 -1.13
C ASN A 208 1.93 -28.87 -0.17
N ILE A 209 2.27 -29.40 1.00
CA ILE A 209 3.11 -28.72 2.00
C ILE A 209 4.49 -29.38 2.02
N TRP A 210 5.48 -28.68 1.48
CA TRP A 210 6.88 -29.07 1.47
C TRP A 210 7.60 -28.38 2.61
N VAL A 211 8.50 -29.10 3.29
CA VAL A 211 9.33 -28.53 4.35
C VAL A 211 10.79 -28.87 4.07
N GLU A 212 11.66 -27.86 4.13
CA GLU A 212 13.11 -28.03 4.02
C GLU A 212 13.59 -29.08 5.03
N ASN A 213 14.43 -30.01 4.56
CA ASN A 213 14.81 -31.18 5.36
C ASN A 213 15.52 -30.80 6.68
N SER A 214 16.28 -29.71 6.68
CA SER A 214 16.97 -29.17 7.86
C SER A 214 16.00 -28.55 8.87
N GLU A 215 14.84 -28.05 8.43
CA GLU A 215 13.88 -27.31 9.25
C GLU A 215 12.75 -28.17 9.83
N TYR A 216 12.59 -29.40 9.32
CA TYR A 216 11.59 -30.33 9.83
C TYR A 216 12.03 -30.97 11.15
N GLY A 217 11.23 -30.80 12.21
CA GLY A 217 11.49 -31.42 13.51
C GLY A 217 10.67 -30.85 14.66
N ASN A 218 10.63 -31.56 15.79
CA ASN A 218 9.78 -31.22 16.94
C ASN A 218 10.07 -29.82 17.53
N ALA A 219 11.32 -29.38 17.52
CA ALA A 219 11.75 -28.08 18.06
C ALA A 219 11.74 -26.95 17.01
N ARG A 220 11.37 -27.25 15.75
CA ARG A 220 11.35 -26.31 14.62
C ARG A 220 9.98 -26.36 13.94
N PHE A 221 9.93 -26.72 12.66
CA PHE A 221 8.70 -26.93 11.93
C PHE A 221 8.22 -28.38 12.13
N SER A 222 7.37 -28.59 13.13
CA SER A 222 6.92 -29.92 13.56
C SER A 222 5.80 -30.48 12.67
N ALA A 223 5.54 -31.78 12.79
CA ALA A 223 4.38 -32.43 12.13
C ALA A 223 3.04 -31.77 12.49
N ALA A 224 2.89 -31.29 13.74
CA ALA A 224 1.69 -30.58 14.18
C ALA A 224 1.51 -29.25 13.43
N LYS A 225 2.60 -28.50 13.25
CA LYS A 225 2.59 -27.25 12.47
C LYS A 225 2.28 -27.49 10.99
N VAL A 226 2.83 -28.56 10.40
CA VAL A 226 2.48 -28.97 9.04
C VAL A 226 0.98 -29.21 8.90
N GLU A 227 0.39 -29.98 9.81
CA GLU A 227 -1.05 -30.28 9.75
C GLU A 227 -1.90 -29.03 9.98
N GLU A 228 -1.51 -28.18 10.92
CA GLU A 228 -2.21 -26.92 11.18
C GLU A 228 -2.21 -25.99 9.97
N PHE A 229 -1.06 -25.79 9.32
CA PHE A 229 -0.99 -25.01 8.07
C PHE A 229 -1.80 -25.65 6.96
N ALA A 230 -1.75 -26.97 6.80
CA ALA A 230 -2.54 -27.66 5.78
C ALA A 230 -4.05 -27.44 6.00
N GLN A 231 -4.51 -27.52 7.25
CA GLN A 231 -5.92 -27.28 7.59
C GLN A 231 -6.31 -25.82 7.39
N ARG A 232 -5.57 -24.88 7.99
CA ARG A 232 -5.90 -23.44 7.94
C ARG A 232 -5.72 -22.82 6.56
N PHE A 233 -4.83 -23.37 5.73
CA PHE A 233 -4.68 -22.92 4.35
C PHE A 233 -5.74 -23.50 3.42
N ALA A 234 -6.04 -24.81 3.48
CA ALA A 234 -6.78 -25.48 2.40
C ALA A 234 -8.19 -25.97 2.75
N ILE A 235 -8.51 -26.19 4.03
CA ILE A 235 -9.69 -26.97 4.41
C ILE A 235 -10.84 -26.09 4.91
N GLY A 236 -11.98 -26.21 4.23
CA GLY A 236 -13.22 -25.53 4.61
C GLY A 236 -13.30 -24.08 4.13
N SER A 237 -14.47 -23.49 4.34
CA SER A 237 -14.83 -22.17 3.79
C SER A 237 -14.14 -20.98 4.46
N GLN A 238 -13.51 -21.20 5.63
CA GLN A 238 -12.73 -20.18 6.36
C GLN A 238 -11.22 -20.37 6.21
N SER A 239 -10.79 -21.26 5.32
CA SER A 239 -9.37 -21.41 5.01
C SER A 239 -8.86 -20.27 4.15
N VAL A 240 -7.55 -19.99 4.20
CA VAL A 240 -6.91 -18.96 3.36
C VAL A 240 -7.27 -19.16 1.89
N TYR A 241 -7.13 -20.39 1.38
CA TYR A 241 -7.43 -20.73 -0.01
C TYR A 241 -8.88 -20.40 -0.38
N SER A 242 -9.85 -20.87 0.41
CA SER A 242 -11.27 -20.65 0.12
C SER A 242 -11.66 -19.17 0.20
N LEU A 243 -11.16 -18.44 1.20
CA LEU A 243 -11.45 -17.02 1.38
C LEU A 243 -10.86 -16.20 0.22
N VAL A 244 -9.58 -16.39 -0.10
CA VAL A 244 -8.91 -15.60 -1.14
C VAL A 244 -9.40 -15.95 -2.54
N THR A 245 -9.62 -17.24 -2.85
CA THR A 245 -10.16 -17.61 -4.17
C THR A 245 -11.61 -17.18 -4.36
N GLY A 246 -12.40 -17.14 -3.28
CA GLY A 246 -13.74 -16.56 -3.28
C GLY A 246 -13.76 -15.03 -3.49
N LEU A 247 -12.67 -14.34 -3.14
CA LEU A 247 -12.50 -12.91 -3.34
C LEU A 247 -11.93 -12.57 -4.72
N ALA A 248 -10.76 -13.12 -5.03
CA ALA A 248 -9.93 -12.71 -6.17
C ALA A 248 -10.09 -13.62 -7.40
N GLY A 249 -10.55 -14.85 -7.21
CA GLY A 249 -10.72 -15.86 -8.26
C GLY A 249 -9.71 -17.00 -8.17
N GLN A 250 -9.71 -17.84 -9.20
CA GLN A 250 -8.87 -19.04 -9.22
C GLN A 250 -7.39 -18.68 -9.48
N PRO A 251 -6.42 -19.34 -8.82
CA PRO A 251 -5.00 -19.00 -8.93
C PRO A 251 -4.33 -19.50 -10.20
N TRP A 252 -4.91 -20.50 -10.87
CA TRP A 252 -4.35 -21.09 -12.08
C TRP A 252 -5.37 -21.92 -12.84
N GLY A 253 -5.18 -22.10 -14.14
CA GLY A 253 -6.05 -22.90 -15.02
C GLY A 253 -5.65 -22.77 -16.49
N ALA A 254 -6.62 -22.97 -17.39
CA ALA A 254 -6.39 -22.90 -18.84
C ALA A 254 -5.94 -21.50 -19.31
N HIS A 255 -4.92 -21.44 -20.17
CA HIS A 255 -4.38 -20.20 -20.73
C HIS A 255 -3.90 -20.37 -22.18
N ALA A 256 -3.66 -19.24 -22.87
CA ALA A 256 -3.26 -19.19 -24.28
C ALA A 256 -1.73 -19.19 -24.51
N PHE A 257 -0.94 -19.59 -23.50
CA PHE A 257 0.54 -19.52 -23.52
C PHE A 257 1.21 -20.88 -23.32
N PRO A 258 0.86 -21.92 -24.10
CA PRO A 258 1.35 -23.29 -23.90
C PRO A 258 2.86 -23.45 -24.13
N ASP A 259 3.50 -22.50 -24.81
CA ASP A 259 4.95 -22.53 -25.09
C ASP A 259 5.81 -21.83 -24.03
N SER A 260 5.20 -21.04 -23.14
CA SER A 260 5.93 -20.25 -22.13
C SER A 260 5.61 -20.66 -20.70
N LEU A 261 4.36 -21.06 -20.43
CA LEU A 261 3.88 -21.34 -19.08
C LEU A 261 3.62 -22.83 -18.85
N ILE A 262 3.74 -23.24 -17.59
CA ILE A 262 3.38 -24.59 -17.13
C ILE A 262 1.90 -24.90 -17.41
N GLY A 263 1.58 -26.17 -17.62
CA GLY A 263 0.22 -26.60 -18.01
C GLY A 263 -0.88 -26.22 -17.00
N PRO A 264 -2.17 -26.36 -17.36
CA PRO A 264 -3.28 -25.83 -16.57
C PRO A 264 -3.60 -26.61 -15.28
N ASN A 265 -3.24 -27.90 -15.22
CA ASN A 265 -3.63 -28.82 -14.14
C ASN A 265 -2.53 -28.95 -13.07
N GLN A 266 -2.05 -27.83 -12.54
CA GLN A 266 -0.99 -27.83 -11.53
C GLN A 266 -1.56 -27.98 -10.12
N GLU A 267 -0.92 -28.84 -9.32
CA GLU A 267 -1.07 -28.80 -7.86
C GLU A 267 -0.41 -27.50 -7.34
N LEU A 268 -0.89 -26.99 -6.20
CA LEU A 268 -0.29 -25.82 -5.56
C LEU A 268 0.70 -26.29 -4.51
N ASP A 269 1.95 -25.83 -4.61
CA ASP A 269 3.01 -26.18 -3.68
C ASP A 269 3.31 -25.00 -2.72
N ILE A 270 3.23 -25.26 -1.41
CA ILE A 270 3.69 -24.35 -0.36
C ILE A 270 5.03 -24.88 0.14
N VAL A 271 6.10 -24.11 -0.01
CA VAL A 271 7.45 -24.55 0.35
C VAL A 271 7.95 -23.77 1.55
N PHE A 272 7.96 -24.41 2.71
CA PHE A 272 8.52 -23.87 3.95
C PHE A 272 10.04 -24.09 3.97
N VAL A 273 10.79 -23.00 4.04
CA VAL A 273 12.26 -22.97 4.01
C VAL A 273 12.80 -22.01 5.07
N ASN A 274 14.09 -22.07 5.34
CA ASN A 274 14.78 -21.03 6.09
C ASN A 274 15.57 -20.14 5.12
N PHE A 275 15.12 -18.90 4.91
CA PHE A 275 15.68 -18.03 3.87
C PHE A 275 17.12 -17.60 4.18
N ASP A 276 17.40 -17.14 5.39
CA ASP A 276 18.71 -16.54 5.71
C ASP A 276 19.41 -17.14 6.95
N ASN A 277 18.75 -18.06 7.66
CA ASN A 277 19.28 -18.81 8.81
C ASN A 277 19.89 -17.88 9.88
N ASN A 278 19.17 -16.78 10.16
CA ASN A 278 19.63 -15.72 11.03
C ASN A 278 19.23 -15.93 12.51
N GLN A 279 18.43 -16.96 12.81
CA GLN A 279 17.85 -17.28 14.10
C GLN A 279 16.97 -16.16 14.67
N ARG A 280 16.18 -15.53 13.80
CA ARG A 280 15.26 -14.45 14.16
C ARG A 280 13.96 -14.63 13.39
N PRO A 281 12.81 -14.33 14.02
CA PRO A 281 11.58 -14.22 13.25
C PRO A 281 11.63 -12.98 12.35
N TYR A 282 10.80 -13.00 11.31
CA TYR A 282 10.53 -11.89 10.40
C TYR A 282 11.66 -11.52 9.43
N GLY A 283 11.53 -10.37 8.74
CA GLY A 283 12.37 -9.98 7.62
C GLY A 283 11.77 -10.45 6.29
N MET A 284 12.37 -11.46 5.67
CA MET A 284 11.78 -12.12 4.51
C MET A 284 10.88 -13.25 5.01
N ILE A 285 9.57 -13.06 4.98
CA ILE A 285 8.61 -14.00 5.58
C ILE A 285 7.91 -14.89 4.56
N GLY A 286 7.79 -14.43 3.32
CA GLY A 286 7.32 -15.24 2.20
C GLY A 286 7.47 -14.55 0.85
N TYR A 287 7.20 -15.28 -0.23
CA TYR A 287 6.99 -14.67 -1.55
C TYR A 287 6.32 -15.65 -2.52
N PHE A 288 5.53 -15.08 -3.44
CA PHE A 288 5.19 -15.65 -4.72
C PHE A 288 6.13 -15.09 -5.80
N TRP A 289 6.65 -15.97 -6.67
CA TRP A 289 7.43 -15.53 -7.82
C TRP A 289 6.92 -16.19 -9.09
N SER A 290 6.26 -15.39 -9.94
CA SER A 290 5.67 -15.87 -11.20
C SER A 290 6.67 -16.52 -12.15
N ASN A 291 7.97 -16.29 -11.97
CA ASN A 291 9.05 -17.00 -12.67
C ASN A 291 8.85 -18.52 -12.63
N ASN A 292 8.42 -19.06 -11.49
CA ASN A 292 8.22 -20.50 -11.32
C ASN A 292 7.07 -21.07 -12.17
N ASN A 293 6.22 -20.21 -12.72
CA ASN A 293 5.15 -20.61 -13.64
C ASN A 293 5.61 -20.71 -15.10
N PHE A 294 6.84 -20.29 -15.42
CA PHE A 294 7.41 -20.41 -16.76
C PHE A 294 8.21 -21.71 -16.90
N PHE A 295 8.33 -22.21 -18.14
CA PHE A 295 9.32 -23.24 -18.43
C PHE A 295 10.74 -22.74 -18.19
N ARG A 296 11.58 -23.62 -17.68
CA ARG A 296 12.98 -23.33 -17.41
C ARG A 296 13.73 -23.15 -18.73
N ASP A 297 14.34 -21.97 -18.89
CA ASP A 297 15.24 -21.66 -19.99
C ASP A 297 16.63 -21.28 -19.43
N PRO A 298 17.66 -22.13 -19.61
CA PRO A 298 19.03 -21.82 -19.19
C PRO A 298 19.63 -20.57 -19.86
N ALA A 299 19.06 -20.09 -20.98
CA ALA A 299 19.53 -18.91 -21.68
C ALA A 299 18.94 -17.59 -21.13
N ASP A 300 17.84 -17.63 -20.37
CA ASP A 300 17.30 -16.47 -19.65
C ASP A 300 17.75 -16.53 -18.18
N PRO A 301 18.53 -15.56 -17.68
CA PRO A 301 19.04 -15.56 -16.31
C PRO A 301 17.97 -15.70 -15.22
N TYR A 302 16.73 -15.27 -15.47
CA TYR A 302 15.63 -15.43 -14.52
C TYR A 302 15.00 -16.84 -14.64
N LEU A 303 14.72 -17.29 -15.87
CA LEU A 303 14.09 -18.59 -16.11
C LEU A 303 15.03 -19.77 -15.86
N ALA A 304 16.34 -19.56 -15.84
CA ALA A 304 17.35 -20.57 -15.53
C ALA A 304 17.13 -21.22 -14.16
N SER A 305 16.39 -20.55 -13.27
CA SER A 305 16.03 -21.01 -11.93
C SER A 305 14.52 -21.17 -11.72
N SER A 306 13.73 -21.26 -12.79
CA SER A 306 12.31 -21.62 -12.65
C SER A 306 12.17 -23.02 -12.06
N ASN A 307 11.31 -23.14 -11.05
CA ASN A 307 10.91 -24.43 -10.50
C ASN A 307 9.87 -25.16 -11.37
N GLU A 308 9.29 -24.54 -12.39
CA GLU A 308 8.18 -25.12 -13.19
C GLU A 308 7.05 -25.66 -12.28
N SER A 309 6.62 -24.86 -11.30
CA SER A 309 5.59 -25.19 -10.30
C SER A 309 4.76 -23.96 -9.93
N LEU A 310 3.47 -24.18 -9.68
CA LEU A 310 2.59 -23.21 -9.04
C LEU A 310 2.90 -23.17 -7.54
N SER A 311 3.78 -22.26 -7.14
CA SER A 311 4.36 -22.27 -5.78
C SER A 311 4.53 -20.88 -5.17
N PHE A 312 4.45 -20.83 -3.85
CA PHE A 312 5.00 -19.75 -3.03
C PHE A 312 5.82 -20.33 -1.87
N TYR A 313 6.68 -19.50 -1.30
CA TYR A 313 7.73 -19.88 -0.37
C TYR A 313 7.52 -19.13 0.93
N MET A 314 7.69 -19.81 2.05
CA MET A 314 7.41 -19.28 3.39
C MET A 314 8.58 -19.53 4.32
N ASP A 315 8.86 -18.56 5.18
CA ASP A 315 9.89 -18.68 6.20
C ASP A 315 9.45 -19.61 7.35
N THR A 316 10.35 -20.50 7.75
CA THR A 316 10.15 -21.42 8.87
C THR A 316 10.49 -20.78 10.20
N GLU A 317 11.52 -19.92 10.27
CA GLU A 317 11.99 -19.31 11.52
C GLU A 317 10.92 -18.43 12.16
N THR A 318 10.20 -17.65 11.37
CA THR A 318 9.06 -16.84 11.79
C THR A 318 8.00 -17.69 12.50
N VAL A 319 7.75 -18.92 12.05
CA VAL A 319 6.72 -19.80 12.62
C VAL A 319 7.10 -20.34 14.01
N TYR A 320 8.39 -20.53 14.30
CA TYR A 320 8.81 -21.16 15.57
C TYR A 320 9.64 -20.26 16.50
N LEU A 321 10.09 -19.09 16.03
CA LEU A 321 10.82 -18.11 16.84
C LEU A 321 9.98 -16.91 17.27
N ALA A 322 8.89 -16.59 16.56
CA ALA A 322 7.96 -15.55 16.99
C ALA A 322 7.26 -15.94 18.30
N GLN A 323 6.85 -14.94 19.08
CA GLN A 323 6.28 -15.18 20.40
C GLN A 323 4.83 -15.66 20.31
N GLY A 324 4.51 -16.74 21.03
CA GLY A 324 3.14 -17.26 21.09
C GLY A 324 2.61 -17.64 19.71
N GLU A 325 1.39 -17.20 19.40
CA GLU A 325 0.69 -17.47 18.13
C GLU A 325 1.07 -16.50 17.00
N GLU A 326 1.88 -15.48 17.27
CA GLU A 326 2.15 -14.39 16.34
C GLU A 326 2.77 -14.88 15.02
N GLY A 327 3.68 -15.84 15.09
CA GLY A 327 4.30 -16.43 13.89
C GLY A 327 3.28 -17.12 12.97
N MET A 328 2.29 -17.78 13.57
CA MET A 328 1.20 -18.43 12.83
C MET A 328 0.26 -17.38 12.21
N GLN A 329 -0.11 -16.36 12.99
CA GLN A 329 -0.97 -15.25 12.54
C GLN A 329 -0.37 -14.51 11.35
N VAL A 330 0.89 -14.10 11.46
CA VAL A 330 1.63 -13.42 10.40
C VAL A 330 1.71 -14.30 9.16
N GLN A 331 2.15 -15.56 9.30
CA GLN A 331 2.36 -16.41 8.13
C GLN A 331 1.07 -16.81 7.40
N LEU A 332 -0.06 -16.92 8.09
CA LEU A 332 -1.34 -17.14 7.40
C LEU A 332 -1.85 -15.90 6.69
N SER A 333 -1.61 -14.70 7.26
CA SER A 333 -1.86 -13.43 6.58
C SER A 333 -1.02 -13.35 5.29
N THR A 334 0.29 -13.61 5.41
CA THR A 334 1.23 -13.63 4.29
C THR A 334 0.85 -14.69 3.24
N LEU A 335 0.38 -15.87 3.63
CA LEU A 335 -0.13 -16.85 2.66
C LEU A 335 -1.31 -16.30 1.84
N GLY A 336 -2.20 -15.52 2.45
CA GLY A 336 -3.29 -14.84 1.74
C GLY A 336 -2.78 -13.73 0.80
N HIS A 337 -1.75 -13.01 1.23
CA HIS A 337 -1.03 -12.01 0.42
C HIS A 337 -0.40 -12.64 -0.83
N GLU A 338 0.43 -13.68 -0.66
CA GLU A 338 1.13 -14.32 -1.78
C GLU A 338 0.18 -15.05 -2.74
N LEU A 339 -0.91 -15.63 -2.21
CA LEU A 339 -1.97 -16.20 -3.05
C LEU A 339 -2.69 -15.12 -3.88
N THR A 340 -2.80 -13.89 -3.37
CA THR A 340 -3.35 -12.76 -4.14
C THR A 340 -2.45 -12.42 -5.32
N HIS A 341 -1.13 -12.37 -5.14
CA HIS A 341 -0.19 -12.16 -6.24
C HIS A 341 -0.27 -13.26 -7.30
N MET A 342 -0.38 -14.52 -6.87
CA MET A 342 -0.57 -15.65 -7.78
C MET A 342 -1.86 -15.50 -8.61
N ILE A 343 -2.96 -15.10 -7.97
CA ILE A 343 -4.23 -14.88 -8.64
C ILE A 343 -4.17 -13.66 -9.56
N ASN A 344 -3.54 -12.55 -9.15
CA ASN A 344 -3.38 -11.38 -10.01
C ASN A 344 -2.53 -11.68 -11.23
N PHE A 345 -1.41 -12.38 -11.07
CA PHE A 345 -0.59 -12.85 -12.19
C PHE A 345 -1.42 -13.66 -13.18
N TYR A 346 -2.17 -14.66 -12.70
CA TYR A 346 -2.97 -15.51 -13.58
C TYR A 346 -4.19 -14.79 -14.15
N GLN A 347 -5.06 -14.26 -13.30
CA GLN A 347 -6.30 -13.63 -13.73
C GLN A 347 -6.00 -12.40 -14.58
N ARG A 348 -5.13 -11.47 -14.14
CA ARG A 348 -4.86 -10.21 -14.86
C ARG A 348 -3.75 -10.33 -15.89
N GLY A 349 -2.60 -10.85 -15.49
CA GLY A 349 -1.42 -10.96 -16.37
C GLY A 349 -1.58 -11.99 -17.48
N VAL A 350 -2.22 -13.12 -17.19
CA VAL A 350 -2.38 -14.21 -18.16
C VAL A 350 -3.74 -14.15 -18.88
N LEU A 351 -4.86 -14.15 -18.16
CA LEU A 351 -6.18 -14.27 -18.79
C LEU A 351 -6.71 -12.97 -19.40
N MET A 352 -6.35 -11.81 -18.86
CA MET A 352 -6.83 -10.53 -19.42
C MET A 352 -5.99 -10.03 -20.58
N THR A 353 -4.78 -10.56 -20.77
CA THR A 353 -3.90 -10.16 -21.86
C THR A 353 -4.56 -10.39 -23.21
N ASP A 354 -4.58 -9.33 -24.02
CA ASP A 354 -5.06 -9.38 -25.40
C ASP A 354 -3.85 -9.53 -26.33
N LEU A 355 -3.68 -10.75 -26.84
CA LEU A 355 -2.61 -11.11 -27.75
C LEU A 355 -2.69 -10.38 -29.10
N ASN A 356 -3.89 -9.99 -29.54
CA ASN A 356 -4.07 -9.32 -30.83
C ASN A 356 -3.59 -7.87 -30.79
N SER A 357 -3.78 -7.21 -29.65
CA SER A 357 -3.38 -5.81 -29.44
C SER A 357 -2.08 -5.67 -28.64
N ASN A 358 -1.47 -6.78 -28.22
CA ASN A 358 -0.29 -6.81 -27.34
C ASN A 358 -0.49 -5.98 -26.05
N THR A 359 -1.71 -6.02 -25.51
CA THR A 359 -2.14 -5.24 -24.32
C THR A 359 -2.17 -6.14 -23.09
N TYR A 360 -1.54 -5.69 -22.00
CA TYR A 360 -1.37 -6.42 -20.74
C TYR A 360 -2.02 -5.63 -19.61
N TYR A 361 -2.71 -6.33 -18.71
CA TYR A 361 -3.51 -5.71 -17.65
C TYR A 361 -2.95 -5.95 -16.24
N ASP A 362 -1.72 -6.47 -16.10
CA ASP A 362 -1.12 -6.57 -14.77
C ASP A 362 -1.03 -5.18 -14.13
N PHE A 363 -1.12 -5.16 -12.80
CA PHE A 363 -0.95 -3.93 -12.07
C PHE A 363 0.50 -3.46 -12.08
N GLU A 364 0.68 -2.16 -11.89
CA GLU A 364 1.95 -1.59 -11.45
C GLU A 364 2.16 -1.99 -9.98
N THR A 365 3.42 -2.13 -9.56
CA THR A 365 3.78 -2.73 -8.26
C THR A 365 2.99 -2.17 -7.09
N TYR A 366 2.81 -0.84 -6.99
CA TYR A 366 2.08 -0.26 -5.87
C TYR A 366 0.64 -0.78 -5.75
N LEU A 367 -0.07 -0.96 -6.88
CA LEU A 367 -1.46 -1.40 -6.86
C LEU A 367 -1.55 -2.92 -6.69
N GLU A 368 -0.60 -3.66 -7.25
CA GLU A 368 -0.44 -5.10 -7.02
C GLU A 368 -0.33 -5.40 -5.52
N GLU A 369 0.61 -4.74 -4.85
CA GLU A 369 0.87 -4.84 -3.41
C GLU A 369 -0.31 -4.32 -2.57
N THR A 370 -0.91 -3.19 -2.98
CA THR A 370 -2.11 -2.67 -2.29
C THR A 370 -3.24 -3.69 -2.31
N THR A 371 -3.45 -4.40 -3.42
CA THR A 371 -4.52 -5.42 -3.48
C THR A 371 -4.21 -6.65 -2.62
N ALA A 372 -2.95 -7.04 -2.48
CA ALA A 372 -2.54 -8.12 -1.58
C ALA A 372 -2.69 -7.71 -0.09
N LEU A 373 -2.29 -6.48 0.26
CA LEU A 373 -2.48 -5.92 1.61
C LEU A 373 -3.97 -5.72 1.96
N MET A 374 -4.81 -5.38 0.97
CA MET A 374 -6.27 -5.35 1.14
C MET A 374 -6.83 -6.75 1.41
N THR A 375 -6.29 -7.80 0.79
CA THR A 375 -6.70 -9.19 1.09
C THR A 375 -6.46 -9.51 2.55
N GLU A 376 -5.27 -9.21 3.07
CA GLU A 376 -4.92 -9.47 4.47
C GLU A 376 -5.91 -8.80 5.45
N ASP A 377 -6.26 -7.54 5.18
CA ASP A 377 -7.23 -6.81 5.97
C ASP A 377 -8.65 -7.42 5.87
N ILE A 378 -9.08 -7.84 4.68
CA ILE A 378 -10.40 -8.47 4.47
C ILE A 378 -10.50 -9.79 5.24
N ILE A 379 -9.49 -10.67 5.13
CA ILE A 379 -9.58 -12.04 5.64
C ILE A 379 -9.09 -12.19 7.08
N GLY A 380 -8.36 -11.20 7.62
CA GLY A 380 -7.64 -11.32 8.90
C GLY A 380 -8.49 -11.85 10.05
N LEU A 381 -9.65 -11.22 10.33
CA LEU A 381 -10.53 -11.64 11.42
C LEU A 381 -11.27 -12.97 11.16
N ASN A 382 -11.34 -13.41 9.90
CA ASN A 382 -11.87 -14.74 9.55
C ASN A 382 -10.82 -15.82 9.82
N LEU A 383 -9.54 -15.51 9.64
CA LEU A 383 -8.45 -16.42 9.97
C LEU A 383 -8.24 -16.49 11.48
N ASP A 384 -8.16 -15.34 12.16
CA ASP A 384 -8.00 -15.23 13.60
C ASP A 384 -8.77 -14.02 14.13
N PRO A 385 -9.80 -14.21 14.99
CA PRO A 385 -10.63 -13.12 15.48
C PRO A 385 -9.87 -12.11 16.37
N SER A 386 -8.66 -12.43 16.82
CA SER A 386 -7.83 -11.56 17.63
C SER A 386 -6.87 -10.68 16.82
N TYR A 387 -6.66 -10.97 15.52
CA TYR A 387 -5.61 -10.34 14.72
C TYR A 387 -6.10 -9.82 13.36
N ASN A 388 -5.71 -8.60 13.01
CA ASN A 388 -5.91 -7.99 11.70
C ASN A 388 -4.68 -7.12 11.36
N SER A 389 -4.00 -7.45 10.26
CA SER A 389 -2.70 -6.85 9.90
C SER A 389 -2.75 -5.32 9.68
N LEU A 390 -3.89 -4.77 9.28
CA LEU A 390 -4.03 -3.32 9.19
C LEU A 390 -4.15 -2.68 10.58
N ARG A 391 -5.07 -3.17 11.41
CA ARG A 391 -5.37 -2.64 12.75
C ARG A 391 -4.19 -2.77 13.68
N ASP A 392 -3.54 -3.93 13.67
CA ASP A 392 -2.54 -4.28 14.69
C ASP A 392 -1.13 -3.89 14.27
N ASP A 393 -0.88 -3.73 12.95
CA ASP A 393 0.46 -3.43 12.42
C ASP A 393 0.48 -2.19 11.54
N SER A 394 -0.05 -2.30 10.32
CA SER A 394 0.27 -1.40 9.22
C SER A 394 -0.18 0.04 9.45
N PHE A 395 -1.31 0.26 10.11
CA PHE A 395 -1.79 1.62 10.38
C PHE A 395 -0.88 2.35 11.38
N SER A 396 -0.43 1.64 12.42
CA SER A 396 0.49 2.19 13.41
C SER A 396 1.87 2.46 12.79
N ASP A 397 2.35 1.57 11.92
CA ASP A 397 3.62 1.75 11.20
C ASP A 397 3.57 2.95 10.25
N TRP A 398 2.47 3.16 9.52
CA TRP A 398 2.32 4.33 8.65
C TRP A 398 2.46 5.65 9.42
N LEU A 399 1.76 5.75 10.57
CA LEU A 399 1.82 6.92 11.44
C LEU A 399 3.22 7.13 12.05
N TYR A 400 3.89 6.05 12.43
CA TYR A 400 5.19 6.08 13.08
C TYR A 400 6.34 6.33 12.11
N SER A 401 6.34 5.69 10.96
CA SER A 401 7.34 5.90 9.93
C SER A 401 7.28 7.34 9.39
N GLY A 402 6.12 8.01 9.52
CA GLY A 402 5.96 9.40 9.15
C GLY A 402 6.00 9.58 7.64
N LEU A 403 5.47 8.60 6.90
CA LEU A 403 5.49 8.48 5.43
C LEU A 403 4.65 9.53 4.70
N ASN A 404 4.34 10.64 5.38
CA ASN A 404 3.43 11.65 4.89
C ASN A 404 3.88 12.21 3.53
N ASN A 405 5.17 12.56 3.38
CA ASN A 405 5.69 13.12 2.11
C ASN A 405 6.19 12.04 1.12
N CYS A 406 5.65 10.82 1.19
CA CYS A 406 5.94 9.76 0.23
C CYS A 406 4.83 9.66 -0.81
N SER A 407 5.21 9.48 -2.07
CA SER A 407 4.27 9.35 -3.18
C SER A 407 3.69 7.94 -3.22
N TYR A 408 2.37 7.80 -3.11
CA TYR A 408 1.70 6.49 -3.17
C TYR A 408 2.01 5.68 -4.43
N PRO A 409 1.96 6.24 -5.66
CA PRO A 409 2.29 5.46 -6.86
C PRO A 409 3.81 5.27 -7.07
N ASP A 410 4.67 5.93 -6.29
CA ASP A 410 6.12 5.75 -6.36
C ASP A 410 6.53 4.64 -5.38
N TRP A 411 6.41 3.39 -5.85
CA TRP A 411 6.64 2.23 -5.02
C TRP A 411 8.12 2.07 -4.65
N ASN A 412 8.37 1.97 -3.35
CA ASN A 412 9.67 1.65 -2.80
C ASN A 412 9.53 0.54 -1.75
N GLY A 413 9.75 -0.69 -2.20
CA GLY A 413 9.81 -1.86 -1.34
C GLY A 413 11.21 -2.16 -0.77
N GLN A 414 12.15 -1.21 -0.79
CA GLN A 414 13.47 -1.41 -0.19
C GLN A 414 13.42 -1.16 1.32
N PRO A 415 13.80 -2.13 2.16
CA PRO A 415 13.84 -1.97 3.61
C PRO A 415 14.74 -0.81 4.03
N ASN A 416 14.46 -0.22 5.20
CA ASN A 416 15.24 0.87 5.82
C ASN A 416 15.35 2.16 4.98
N THR A 417 14.47 2.36 4.00
CA THR A 417 14.37 3.61 3.26
C THR A 417 13.29 4.51 3.84
N THR A 418 13.42 5.82 3.63
CA THR A 418 12.50 6.83 4.21
C THR A 418 11.07 6.74 3.70
N CYS A 419 10.86 6.06 2.56
CA CYS A 419 9.55 5.90 1.92
C CYS A 419 9.23 4.43 1.65
N PHE A 420 9.45 3.56 2.64
CA PHE A 420 9.05 2.16 2.53
C PHE A 420 7.51 2.05 2.40
N SER A 421 7.02 1.55 1.26
CA SER A 421 5.65 1.82 0.80
C SER A 421 4.54 0.96 1.42
N TYR A 422 4.86 -0.17 2.06
CA TYR A 422 3.85 -1.16 2.46
C TYR A 422 2.79 -0.60 3.42
N SER A 423 3.20 0.08 4.50
CA SER A 423 2.23 0.62 5.46
C SER A 423 1.41 1.78 4.91
N LEU A 424 1.99 2.58 4.00
CA LEU A 424 1.26 3.60 3.23
C LEU A 424 0.16 2.94 2.37
N ALA A 425 0.51 1.90 1.62
CA ALA A 425 -0.39 1.16 0.74
C ALA A 425 -1.51 0.43 1.53
N ALA A 426 -1.15 -0.28 2.59
CA ALA A 426 -2.10 -0.96 3.47
C ALA A 426 -3.08 0.04 4.11
N SER A 427 -2.58 1.17 4.60
CA SER A 427 -3.42 2.18 5.25
C SER A 427 -4.39 2.85 4.27
N PHE A 428 -3.94 3.17 3.05
CA PHE A 428 -4.83 3.73 2.04
C PHE A 428 -5.83 2.69 1.51
N GLY A 429 -5.37 1.47 1.19
CA GLY A 429 -6.23 0.35 0.78
C GLY A 429 -7.30 0.02 1.82
N GLY A 430 -6.92 -0.02 3.10
CA GLY A 430 -7.83 -0.20 4.22
C GLY A 430 -8.88 0.89 4.37
N TYR A 431 -8.51 2.15 4.09
CA TYR A 431 -9.47 3.25 4.02
C TYR A 431 -10.46 3.04 2.88
N LEU A 432 -9.98 2.67 1.69
CA LEU A 432 -10.84 2.41 0.53
C LEU A 432 -11.82 1.26 0.82
N LEU A 433 -11.38 0.18 1.47
CA LEU A 433 -12.24 -0.92 1.89
C LEU A 433 -13.36 -0.48 2.84
N ARG A 434 -13.08 0.41 3.79
CA ARG A 434 -14.09 0.88 4.74
C ARG A 434 -15.09 1.83 4.08
N GLN A 435 -14.65 2.64 3.12
CA GLN A 435 -15.55 3.51 2.34
C GLN A 435 -16.41 2.72 1.34
N TYR A 436 -15.80 1.78 0.60
CA TYR A 436 -16.40 1.23 -0.62
C TYR A 436 -16.65 -0.27 -0.58
N GLY A 437 -16.12 -0.97 0.41
CA GLY A 437 -16.44 -2.37 0.70
C GLY A 437 -15.73 -3.42 -0.12
N VAL A 438 -16.14 -4.67 0.12
CA VAL A 438 -15.54 -5.85 -0.52
C VAL A 438 -15.90 -5.91 -2.01
N ASP A 439 -17.06 -5.37 -2.42
CA ASP A 439 -17.44 -5.31 -3.83
C ASP A 439 -16.56 -4.36 -4.64
N PHE A 440 -16.14 -3.23 -4.05
CA PHE A 440 -15.13 -2.37 -4.66
C PHE A 440 -13.83 -3.13 -4.91
N TYR A 441 -13.35 -3.89 -3.93
CA TYR A 441 -12.15 -4.71 -4.07
C TYR A 441 -12.29 -5.73 -5.21
N LYS A 442 -13.38 -6.50 -5.24
CA LYS A 442 -13.67 -7.45 -6.33
C LYS A 442 -13.73 -6.78 -7.71
N ALA A 443 -14.36 -5.61 -7.78
CA ALA A 443 -14.46 -4.83 -9.02
C ALA A 443 -13.09 -4.32 -9.49
N LEU A 444 -12.26 -3.81 -8.56
CA LEU A 444 -10.89 -3.37 -8.83
C LEU A 444 -10.06 -4.49 -9.47
N LEU A 445 -10.08 -5.68 -8.88
CA LEU A 445 -9.34 -6.85 -9.39
C LEU A 445 -9.74 -7.25 -10.82
N ARG A 446 -11.00 -7.00 -11.22
CA ARG A 446 -11.51 -7.33 -12.56
C ARG A 446 -11.54 -6.15 -13.53
N ASN A 447 -11.10 -4.98 -13.10
CA ASN A 447 -11.21 -3.78 -13.89
C ASN A 447 -10.20 -3.79 -15.06
N LYS A 448 -10.73 -3.62 -16.27
CA LYS A 448 -10.00 -3.53 -17.56
C LYS A 448 -10.16 -2.16 -18.23
N SER A 449 -10.56 -1.13 -17.49
CA SER A 449 -10.81 0.20 -18.05
C SER A 449 -9.56 0.88 -18.61
N SER A 450 -8.37 0.51 -18.12
CA SER A 450 -7.08 1.03 -18.55
C SER A 450 -5.97 0.00 -18.25
N THR A 451 -4.80 0.17 -18.85
CA THR A 451 -3.56 -0.51 -18.45
C THR A 451 -2.71 0.33 -17.51
N ASN A 452 -3.07 1.61 -17.29
CA ASN A 452 -2.49 2.45 -16.26
C ASN A 452 -3.18 2.16 -14.93
N SER A 453 -2.41 1.80 -13.89
CA SER A 453 -2.99 1.38 -12.61
C SER A 453 -3.69 2.52 -11.87
N GLN A 454 -3.24 3.76 -12.07
CA GLN A 454 -3.86 4.90 -11.41
C GLN A 454 -5.24 5.18 -12.01
N ASP A 455 -5.37 5.08 -13.33
CA ASP A 455 -6.66 5.18 -14.02
C ASP A 455 -7.61 4.05 -13.61
N VAL A 456 -7.09 2.82 -13.45
CA VAL A 456 -7.89 1.68 -12.98
C VAL A 456 -8.40 1.91 -11.55
N LEU A 457 -7.55 2.40 -10.65
CA LEU A 457 -7.93 2.72 -9.28
C LEU A 457 -8.94 3.87 -9.21
N ASP A 458 -8.70 4.96 -9.96
CA ASP A 458 -9.65 6.08 -10.06
C ASP A 458 -11.02 5.59 -10.57
N ASN A 459 -11.02 4.80 -11.63
CA ASN A 459 -12.24 4.24 -12.21
C ASN A 459 -12.98 3.34 -11.22
N ALA A 460 -12.28 2.45 -10.52
CA ALA A 460 -12.90 1.57 -9.51
C ALA A 460 -13.51 2.36 -8.35
N ILE A 461 -12.81 3.40 -7.85
CA ILE A 461 -13.34 4.28 -6.79
C ILE A 461 -14.62 4.97 -7.26
N ARG A 462 -14.64 5.51 -8.48
CA ARG A 462 -15.83 6.17 -9.05
C ARG A 462 -16.99 5.19 -9.25
N GLN A 463 -16.72 3.99 -9.73
CA GLN A 463 -17.75 2.95 -9.89
C GLN A 463 -18.38 2.54 -8.56
N ALA A 464 -17.62 2.59 -7.47
CA ALA A 464 -18.13 2.36 -6.12
C ALA A 464 -18.83 3.58 -5.49
N GLY A 465 -19.08 4.65 -6.25
CA GLY A 465 -19.73 5.88 -5.78
C GLY A 465 -18.80 6.87 -5.10
N GLY A 466 -17.48 6.64 -5.14
CA GLY A 466 -16.47 7.54 -4.60
C GLY A 466 -16.13 8.72 -5.51
N PRO A 467 -15.35 9.70 -5.00
CA PRO A 467 -15.03 10.92 -5.74
C PRO A 467 -13.91 10.75 -6.79
N GLY A 468 -13.25 9.60 -6.81
CA GLY A 468 -12.03 9.31 -7.59
C GLY A 468 -10.77 9.31 -6.73
N TYR A 469 -9.65 8.93 -7.33
CA TYR A 469 -8.38 8.63 -6.67
C TYR A 469 -7.84 9.81 -5.85
N THR A 470 -7.64 10.97 -6.49
CA THR A 470 -6.97 12.12 -5.87
C THR A 470 -7.73 12.67 -4.67
N GLU A 471 -9.06 12.69 -4.73
CA GLU A 471 -9.90 13.17 -3.65
C GLU A 471 -10.03 12.13 -2.53
N ALA A 472 -10.09 10.83 -2.86
CA ALA A 472 -10.04 9.78 -1.86
C ALA A 472 -8.73 9.79 -1.07
N LEU A 473 -7.59 10.02 -1.74
CA LEU A 473 -6.28 10.13 -1.11
C LEU A 473 -6.19 11.34 -0.16
N ARG A 474 -6.74 12.49 -0.56
CA ARG A 474 -6.81 13.69 0.31
C ARG A 474 -7.66 13.43 1.55
N ARG A 475 -8.81 12.80 1.40
CA ARG A 475 -9.70 12.47 2.53
C ARG A 475 -9.05 11.46 3.47
N TRP A 476 -8.45 10.40 2.93
CA TRP A 476 -7.67 9.45 3.72
C TRP A 476 -6.56 10.13 4.52
N GLY A 477 -5.86 11.11 3.93
CA GLY A 477 -4.80 11.83 4.61
C GLY A 477 -5.23 12.51 5.91
N THR A 478 -6.53 12.77 6.11
CA THR A 478 -7.07 13.29 7.38
C THR A 478 -6.94 12.32 8.55
N MET A 479 -6.71 11.02 8.30
CA MET A 479 -6.51 10.02 9.35
C MET A 479 -5.27 10.29 10.21
N VAL A 480 -4.29 11.05 9.73
CA VAL A 480 -3.15 11.52 10.55
C VAL A 480 -3.58 12.45 11.70
N ALA A 481 -4.76 13.05 11.60
CA ALA A 481 -5.38 13.83 12.69
C ALA A 481 -5.98 12.94 13.78
N LEU A 482 -5.90 11.60 13.65
CA LEU A 482 -6.42 10.60 14.59
C LEU A 482 -7.93 10.68 14.76
N LEU A 483 -8.66 10.63 13.64
CA LEU A 483 -10.12 10.63 13.66
C LEU A 483 -10.67 9.40 14.41
N PRO A 484 -11.74 9.55 15.22
CA PRO A 484 -12.36 8.44 15.92
C PRO A 484 -13.02 7.45 14.94
N ALA A 485 -13.30 6.23 15.41
CA ALA A 485 -13.97 5.20 14.60
C ALA A 485 -15.45 5.52 14.29
N THR A 486 -16.09 6.37 15.10
CA THR A 486 -17.51 6.75 15.00
C THR A 486 -17.65 8.26 15.19
N GLY A 487 -18.77 8.83 14.77
CA GLY A 487 -19.00 10.28 14.86
C GLY A 487 -18.09 11.08 13.93
N VAL A 488 -17.78 10.53 12.75
CA VAL A 488 -16.95 11.17 11.72
C VAL A 488 -17.78 11.35 10.46
N PRO A 489 -17.72 12.52 9.81
CA PRO A 489 -18.41 12.75 8.54
C PRO A 489 -18.11 11.66 7.50
N GLN A 490 -19.14 11.32 6.72
CA GLN A 490 -19.05 10.30 5.68
C GLN A 490 -17.88 10.59 4.72
N GLY A 491 -17.08 9.58 4.43
CA GLY A 491 -15.93 9.72 3.55
C GLY A 491 -14.63 10.12 4.22
N PHE A 492 -14.55 10.25 5.55
CA PHE A 492 -13.30 10.63 6.23
C PHE A 492 -12.81 9.60 7.26
N GLY A 493 -13.72 8.93 7.98
CA GLY A 493 -13.35 7.96 9.01
C GLY A 493 -12.97 6.58 8.46
N MET A 494 -12.64 5.66 9.36
CA MET A 494 -12.39 4.25 9.05
C MET A 494 -13.29 3.36 9.94
N PRO A 495 -14.63 3.41 9.75
CA PRO A 495 -15.56 2.68 10.59
C PRO A 495 -15.46 1.17 10.37
N GLN A 496 -16.05 0.41 11.29
CA GLN A 496 -16.25 -1.03 11.10
C GLN A 496 -17.17 -1.25 9.90
N ARG A 497 -16.88 -2.30 9.13
CA ARG A 497 -17.72 -2.76 8.03
C ARG A 497 -17.88 -4.27 8.08
N VAL A 498 -19.10 -4.76 7.87
CA VAL A 498 -19.41 -6.20 7.87
C VAL A 498 -20.17 -6.53 6.60
N GLU A 499 -19.57 -7.34 5.72
CA GLU A 499 -20.12 -7.69 4.41
C GLU A 499 -19.68 -9.07 3.96
N TYR A 500 -20.57 -9.83 3.33
CA TYR A 500 -20.26 -11.15 2.76
C TYR A 500 -19.56 -12.14 3.73
N GLY A 501 -19.81 -12.00 5.04
CA GLY A 501 -19.16 -12.83 6.06
C GLY A 501 -17.77 -12.35 6.50
N PHE A 502 -17.28 -11.23 5.95
CA PHE A 502 -16.06 -10.56 6.38
C PHE A 502 -16.37 -9.45 7.37
N THR A 503 -15.48 -9.26 8.34
CA THR A 503 -15.51 -8.10 9.25
C THR A 503 -14.21 -7.32 9.09
N LEU A 504 -14.33 -6.10 8.60
CA LEU A 504 -13.26 -5.11 8.63
C LEU A 504 -13.37 -4.35 9.95
N PRO A 505 -12.42 -4.50 10.89
CA PRO A 505 -12.48 -3.78 12.15
C PRO A 505 -12.37 -2.27 11.92
N ALA A 506 -13.02 -1.50 12.79
CA ALA A 506 -12.84 -0.05 12.79
C ALA A 506 -11.41 0.31 13.17
N ILE A 507 -10.88 1.38 12.58
CA ILE A 507 -9.64 2.00 13.02
C ILE A 507 -10.00 3.24 13.83
N ASN A 508 -9.81 3.15 15.15
CA ASN A 508 -10.07 4.24 16.07
C ASN A 508 -8.78 5.05 16.29
N GLY A 509 -8.62 6.15 15.55
CA GLY A 509 -7.41 6.97 15.56
C GLY A 509 -6.85 7.31 16.96
N PRO A 510 -7.67 7.69 17.95
CA PRO A 510 -7.18 7.96 19.31
C PRO A 510 -6.36 6.83 19.95
N ASP A 511 -6.61 5.57 19.61
CA ASP A 511 -5.86 4.42 20.12
C ASP A 511 -4.40 4.41 19.63
N TYR A 512 -4.13 5.08 18.51
CA TYR A 512 -2.82 5.19 17.87
C TYR A 512 -2.09 6.49 18.19
N GLY A 513 -2.55 7.25 19.20
CA GLY A 513 -1.90 8.49 19.62
C GLY A 513 -0.41 8.34 19.96
N TYR A 514 0.02 7.15 20.36
CA TYR A 514 1.42 6.81 20.63
C TYR A 514 2.26 6.69 19.35
N ALA A 515 1.67 6.41 18.20
CA ALA A 515 2.39 6.09 16.97
C ALA A 515 2.69 7.34 16.13
N VAL A 516 1.94 8.43 16.26
CA VAL A 516 2.04 9.56 15.31
C VAL A 516 3.38 10.27 15.38
N LYS A 517 4.15 10.18 14.30
CA LYS A 517 5.38 10.95 14.08
C LYS A 517 5.10 12.25 13.36
N TRP A 518 4.98 13.33 14.14
CA TRP A 518 4.81 14.67 13.62
C TRP A 518 6.11 15.19 12.96
N PRO A 519 6.03 15.85 11.79
CA PRO A 519 7.19 16.41 11.13
C PRO A 519 7.94 17.43 12.00
N THR A 520 9.27 17.31 12.05
CA THR A 520 10.17 18.25 12.76
C THR A 520 10.99 19.11 11.79
N THR A 521 10.93 18.81 10.49
CA THR A 521 11.56 19.56 9.41
C THR A 521 10.59 19.72 8.24
N LEU A 522 10.75 20.79 7.47
CA LEU A 522 9.99 21.00 6.24
C LEU A 522 10.71 20.33 5.07
N PRO A 523 10.01 19.63 4.18
CA PRO A 523 10.60 19.19 2.94
C PRO A 523 10.82 20.39 2.01
N THR A 524 11.75 20.26 1.08
CA THR A 524 11.93 21.25 0.00
C THR A 524 10.80 21.18 -1.03
N THR A 525 10.25 19.98 -1.24
CA THR A 525 9.14 19.73 -2.16
C THR A 525 8.12 18.78 -1.54
N LEU A 526 6.84 18.99 -1.85
CA LEU A 526 5.78 18.00 -1.63
C LEU A 526 5.79 17.04 -2.82
N ALA A 527 6.05 15.76 -2.57
CA ALA A 527 6.14 14.73 -3.61
C ALA A 527 4.79 14.54 -4.34
N PRO A 528 4.76 13.93 -5.54
CA PRO A 528 3.52 13.63 -6.26
C PRO A 528 2.55 12.89 -5.37
N TYR A 529 1.28 13.30 -5.34
CA TYR A 529 0.24 12.64 -4.53
C TYR A 529 0.56 12.46 -3.03
N ALA A 530 1.59 13.12 -2.50
CA ALA A 530 1.98 12.99 -1.11
C ALA A 530 1.24 13.99 -0.23
N MET A 531 1.34 13.82 1.08
CA MET A 531 0.74 14.69 2.08
C MET A 531 1.75 15.26 3.07
N PHE A 532 1.42 16.36 3.73
CA PHE A 532 2.26 16.92 4.77
C PHE A 532 1.41 17.52 5.89
N PRO A 533 1.35 16.87 7.06
CA PRO A 533 0.57 17.34 8.18
C PRO A 533 1.34 18.32 9.05
N LEU A 534 0.62 19.27 9.62
CA LEU A 534 1.08 20.24 10.59
C LEU A 534 0.10 20.29 11.74
N ARG A 535 0.62 20.31 12.97
CA ARG A 535 -0.19 20.53 14.16
C ARG A 535 -0.23 22.02 14.50
N ARG A 536 -1.39 22.45 15.00
CA ARG A 536 -1.68 23.79 15.50
C ARG A 536 -2.45 23.72 16.82
N ALA A 537 -2.46 24.83 17.53
CA ALA A 537 -3.22 25.02 18.76
C ALA A 537 -4.11 26.26 18.60
N ALA A 538 -5.32 26.18 19.16
CA ALA A 538 -6.19 27.34 19.30
C ALA A 538 -5.66 28.27 20.41
N SER A 539 -6.07 29.53 20.37
CA SER A 539 -5.85 30.50 21.45
C SER A 539 -7.14 31.30 21.66
N ASN A 540 -7.63 31.33 22.91
CA ASN A 540 -8.85 32.07 23.28
C ASN A 540 -10.08 31.69 22.42
N GLY A 541 -10.28 30.39 22.15
CA GLY A 541 -11.42 29.87 21.38
C GLY A 541 -11.40 30.16 19.87
N VAL A 542 -10.28 30.68 19.36
CA VAL A 542 -10.10 31.00 17.93
C VAL A 542 -8.74 30.49 17.44
N TYR A 543 -8.66 30.11 16.18
CA TYR A 543 -7.40 29.86 15.48
C TYR A 543 -7.32 30.73 14.23
N GLN A 544 -6.21 31.46 14.09
CA GLN A 544 -5.97 32.38 12.97
C GLN A 544 -4.55 32.22 12.43
N GLU A 545 -4.42 32.04 11.11
CA GLU A 545 -3.13 31.98 10.41
C GLU A 545 -3.37 32.30 8.92
N VAL A 546 -2.39 32.91 8.26
CA VAL A 546 -2.36 32.96 6.79
C VAL A 546 -1.32 31.98 6.30
N VAL A 547 -1.75 30.96 5.58
CA VAL A 547 -0.85 29.90 5.11
C VAL A 547 -0.69 29.92 3.59
N PRO A 548 0.54 29.79 3.07
CA PRO A 548 0.77 29.58 1.66
C PRO A 548 0.34 28.17 1.24
N VAL A 549 -0.39 28.04 0.13
CA VAL A 549 -0.79 26.78 -0.49
C VAL A 549 -0.22 26.72 -1.91
N PRO A 550 0.69 25.77 -2.21
CA PRO A 550 1.27 25.62 -3.54
C PRO A 550 0.24 25.36 -4.62
N ILE A 551 0.64 25.51 -5.89
CA ILE A 551 -0.17 25.09 -7.03
C ILE A 551 -0.52 23.60 -6.93
N ASN A 552 -1.68 23.22 -7.47
CA ASN A 552 -2.15 21.83 -7.54
C ASN A 552 -2.14 21.10 -6.19
N THR A 553 -2.28 21.84 -5.09
CA THR A 553 -2.25 21.31 -3.73
C THR A 553 -3.55 21.69 -3.04
N SER A 554 -4.07 20.76 -2.24
CA SER A 554 -5.17 21.02 -1.32
C SER A 554 -4.63 21.24 0.08
N LEU A 555 -5.20 22.23 0.77
CA LEU A 555 -5.11 22.40 2.22
C LEU A 555 -6.40 21.85 2.83
N THR A 556 -6.26 20.86 3.71
CA THR A 556 -7.36 20.37 4.55
C THR A 556 -7.11 20.81 5.99
N VAL A 557 -8.13 21.35 6.65
CA VAL A 557 -8.08 21.70 8.07
C VAL A 557 -9.01 20.76 8.82
N VAL A 558 -8.47 20.08 9.82
CA VAL A 558 -9.21 19.18 10.71
C VAL A 558 -9.24 19.78 12.11
N VAL A 559 -10.43 19.91 12.68
CA VAL A 559 -10.67 20.25 14.09
C VAL A 559 -11.40 19.08 14.75
N ARG A 560 -10.89 18.63 15.89
CA ARG A 560 -11.56 17.69 16.79
C ARG A 560 -11.63 18.26 18.20
#